data_AF-A0A2U2Z035-F1
#
_entry.id   AF-A0A2U2Z035-F1
#
_cell.length_a   1.000
_cell.length_b   1.000
_cell.length_c   1.000
_cell.angle_alpha   90.00
_cell.angle_beta   90.00
_cell.angle_gamma   90.00
#
_symmetry.space_group_name_H-M   'P 1'
#
loop_
_entity.id
_entity.type
_entity.pdbx_description
1 polymer ?
#
loop_
_entity_poly.entity_id
_entity_poly.type
_entity_poly.pdbx_seq_one_letter_code
_entity_poly.pdbx_strand_id
1 'polypeptide(L)' 'AENSPQPTRQRERAMKGFRSVGGAQRFLAAFRGISSHFRPRRHLLAAPNYRAEMILRFVIWDQITGVAGLPAIA' A
#
# COMPACT_ATOMS: atom_id res chain seq x y z
N ALA A 1 -15.87 -22.26 -13.26
CA ALA A 1 -14.72 -22.38 -12.33
C ALA A 1 -14.21 -20.98 -12.01
N GLU A 2 -14.62 -20.41 -10.88
CA GLU A 2 -14.17 -19.08 -10.41
C GLU A 2 -12.88 -19.23 -9.60
N ASN A 3 -11.76 -19.42 -10.28
CA ASN A 3 -10.44 -19.43 -9.66
C ASN A 3 -9.87 -18.01 -9.58
N SER A 4 -10.55 -17.12 -8.87
CA SER A 4 -9.97 -15.83 -8.50
C SER A 4 -8.97 -16.06 -7.36
N PRO A 5 -7.69 -15.70 -7.50
CA PRO A 5 -6.68 -15.95 -6.48
C PRO A 5 -7.13 -15.33 -5.15
N GLN A 6 -7.18 -16.13 -4.07
CA GLN A 6 -7.55 -15.64 -2.73
C GLN A 6 -6.84 -14.35 -2.25
N PRO A 7 -5.57 -14.05 -2.63
CA PRO A 7 -4.93 -12.78 -2.29
C PRO A 7 -5.66 -11.54 -2.82
N THR A 8 -6.36 -11.67 -3.95
CA THR A 8 -7.17 -10.60 -4.56
C THR A 8 -8.39 -10.32 -3.68
N ARG A 9 -9.07 -11.37 -3.23
CA ARG A 9 -10.29 -11.29 -2.40
C ARG A 9 -10.03 -10.68 -1.02
N GLN A 10 -8.89 -10.99 -0.40
CA GLN A 10 -8.52 -10.42 0.89
C GLN A 10 -8.25 -8.90 0.79
N ARG A 11 -7.66 -8.45 -0.31
CA ARG A 11 -7.36 -7.03 -0.55
C ARG A 11 -8.61 -6.23 -0.90
N GLU A 12 -9.50 -6.78 -1.71
CA GLU A 12 -10.81 -6.19 -1.98
C GLU A 12 -11.63 -6.01 -0.68
N ARG A 13 -11.59 -7.00 0.23
CA ARG A 13 -12.25 -6.92 1.54
C ARG A 13 -11.65 -5.84 2.44
N ALA A 14 -10.33 -5.70 2.48
CA ALA A 14 -9.67 -4.63 3.23
C ALA A 14 -10.06 -3.22 2.74
N MET A 15 -10.55 -3.11 1.50
CA MET A 15 -10.89 -1.84 0.85
C MET A 15 -12.40 -1.62 0.66
N LYS A 16 -13.25 -2.35 1.40
CA LYS A 16 -14.72 -2.25 1.33
C LYS A 16 -15.33 -2.53 -0.07
N GLY A 17 -14.61 -3.24 -0.93
CA GLY A 17 -15.08 -3.67 -2.25
C GLY A 17 -14.96 -2.58 -3.33
N PHE A 18 -14.58 -3.01 -4.54
CA PHE A 18 -14.55 -2.14 -5.73
C PHE A 18 -15.85 -2.28 -6.52
N ARG A 19 -16.35 -1.18 -7.08
CA ARG A 19 -17.56 -1.17 -7.92
C ARG A 19 -17.38 -1.92 -9.26
N SER A 20 -16.14 -2.14 -9.71
CA SER A 20 -15.85 -2.91 -10.92
C SER A 20 -14.57 -3.76 -10.77
N VAL A 21 -14.56 -4.92 -11.44
CA VAL A 21 -13.42 -5.84 -11.48
C VAL A 21 -12.21 -5.19 -12.17
N GLY A 22 -12.42 -4.48 -13.27
CA GLY A 22 -11.33 -3.78 -13.98
C GLY A 22 -10.69 -2.67 -13.12
N GLY A 23 -11.49 -1.96 -12.33
CA GLY A 23 -10.98 -0.99 -11.35
C GLY A 23 -10.17 -1.65 -10.24
N ALA A 24 -10.66 -2.76 -9.70
CA ALA A 24 -9.94 -3.57 -8.72
C ALA A 24 -8.60 -4.08 -9.27
N GLN A 25 -8.57 -4.57 -10.51
CA GLN A 25 -7.36 -5.09 -11.14
C GLN A 25 -6.30 -4.01 -11.35
N ARG A 26 -6.67 -2.85 -11.90
CA ARG A 26 -5.74 -1.72 -12.09
C ARG A 26 -5.20 -1.25 -10.75
N PHE A 27 -6.05 -1.16 -9.74
CA PHE A 27 -5.63 -0.83 -8.39
C PHE A 27 -4.67 -1.89 -7.82
N LEU A 28 -5.02 -3.17 -7.89
CA LEU A 28 -4.20 -4.26 -7.34
C LEU A 28 -2.84 -4.38 -8.03
N ALA A 29 -2.76 -4.10 -9.33
CA ALA A 29 -1.52 -4.08 -10.08
C ALA A 29 -0.57 -2.99 -9.54
N ALA A 30 -1.05 -1.75 -9.40
CA ALA A 30 -0.28 -0.66 -8.81
C ALA A 30 0.05 -0.92 -7.33
N PHE A 31 -0.96 -1.35 -6.54
CA PHE A 31 -0.85 -1.57 -5.11
C PHE A 31 0.13 -2.67 -4.73
N ARG A 32 0.39 -3.66 -5.60
CA ARG A 32 1.41 -4.69 -5.33
C ARG A 32 2.81 -4.10 -5.15
N GLY A 33 3.21 -3.15 -6.00
CA GLY A 33 4.51 -2.48 -5.89
C GLY A 33 4.59 -1.63 -4.62
N ILE A 34 3.54 -0.87 -4.34
CA ILE A 34 3.43 0.05 -3.20
C ILE A 34 3.45 -0.73 -1.88
N SER A 35 2.59 -1.75 -1.76
CA SER A 35 2.47 -2.55 -0.53
C SER A 35 3.72 -3.36 -0.20
N SER A 36 4.53 -3.73 -1.19
CA SER A 36 5.86 -4.32 -0.96
C SER A 36 6.78 -3.34 -0.22
N HIS A 37 6.80 -2.07 -0.67
CA HIS A 37 7.59 -1.01 -0.05
C HIS A 37 7.17 -0.73 1.40
N PHE A 38 5.90 -0.91 1.78
CA PHE A 38 5.43 -0.70 3.16
C PHE A 38 5.41 -1.96 4.04
N ARG A 39 6.05 -3.05 3.62
CA ARG A 39 6.17 -4.28 4.43
C ARG A 39 7.61 -4.54 4.89
N PRO A 40 8.23 -3.64 5.67
CA PRO A 40 9.45 -4.01 6.38
C PRO A 40 9.13 -5.17 7.32
N ARG A 41 10.06 -6.13 7.43
CA ARG A 41 9.92 -7.30 8.29
C ARG A 41 9.87 -6.86 9.75
N ARG A 42 8.69 -6.47 10.23
CA ARG A 42 8.45 -5.90 11.57
C ARG A 42 8.99 -6.78 12.69
N HIS A 43 9.00 -8.10 12.49
CA HIS A 43 9.53 -9.06 13.46
C HIS A 43 11.06 -9.04 13.59
N LEU A 44 11.78 -8.40 12.66
CA LEU A 44 13.23 -8.24 12.70
C LEU A 44 13.68 -6.89 13.24
N LEU A 45 12.73 -5.97 13.53
CA LEU A 45 13.03 -4.60 13.93
C LEU A 45 12.48 -4.33 15.32
N ALA A 46 13.33 -3.75 16.18
CA ALA A 46 12.87 -3.13 17.41
C ALA A 46 11.83 -2.02 17.08
N ALA A 47 10.87 -1.82 17.98
CA ALA A 47 9.79 -0.84 17.79
C ALA A 47 10.25 0.58 17.36
N PRO A 48 11.30 1.19 17.94
CA PRO A 48 11.77 2.50 17.49
C PRO A 48 12.35 2.46 16.07
N ASN A 49 13.12 1.43 15.73
CA ASN A 49 13.73 1.27 14.40
C ASN A 49 12.66 1.08 13.33
N TYR A 50 11.60 0.31 13.64
CA TYR A 50 10.45 0.15 12.76
C TYR A 50 9.75 1.49 12.49
N ARG A 51 9.57 2.33 13.52
CA ARG A 51 8.95 3.66 13.35
C ARG A 51 9.79 4.58 12.48
N ALA A 52 11.11 4.63 12.71
CA ALA A 52 12.03 5.43 11.90
C ALA A 52 12.04 4.98 10.42
N GLU A 53 12.10 3.67 10.18
CA GLU A 53 12.04 3.08 8.85
C GLU A 53 10.73 3.43 8.12
N MET A 54 9.60 3.38 8.83
CA MET A 54 8.30 3.76 8.26
C MET A 54 8.24 5.25 7.91
N ILE A 55 8.79 6.14 8.75
CA ILE A 55 8.86 7.59 8.45
C ILE A 55 9.66 7.83 7.17
N LEU A 56 10.85 7.22 7.06
CA LEU A 56 11.70 7.36 5.87
C LEU A 56 10.98 6.89 4.59
N ARG A 57 10.31 5.72 4.66
CA ARG A 57 9.54 5.18 3.54
C ARG A 57 8.38 6.10 3.14
N PHE A 58 7.70 6.74 4.09
CA PHE A 58 6.68 7.74 3.79
C PHE A 58 7.25 8.98 3.10
N VAL A 59 8.40 9.49 3.54
CA VAL A 59 9.07 10.65 2.89
C VAL A 59 9.45 10.30 1.44
N ILE A 60 10.04 9.13 1.21
CA ILE A 60 10.40 8.67 -0.14
C ILE A 60 9.15 8.52 -1.01
N TRP A 61 8.07 7.97 -0.46
CA TRP A 61 6.81 7.81 -1.16
C TRP A 61 6.20 9.16 -1.55
N ASP A 62 6.21 10.13 -0.65
CA ASP A 62 5.72 11.49 -0.87
C ASP A 62 6.50 12.22 -1.98
N GLN A 63 7.83 12.02 -2.03
CA GLN A 63 8.68 12.51 -3.11
C GLN A 63 8.37 11.85 -4.45
N ILE A 64 8.24 10.53 -4.50
CA ILE A 64 7.95 9.77 -5.74
C ILE A 64 6.57 10.12 -6.29
N THR A 65 5.59 10.33 -5.42
CA THR A 65 4.22 10.68 -5.82
C THR A 65 4.03 12.16 -6.12
N GLY A 66 5.03 13.00 -5.83
CA GLY A 66 4.95 14.46 -6.01
C GLY A 66 3.97 15.14 -5.06
N VAL A 67 3.49 14.45 -4.02
CA VAL A 67 2.56 14.99 -3.01
C VAL A 67 3.29 15.93 -2.04
N ALA A 68 4.62 15.87 -1.99
CA ALA A 68 5.49 16.77 -1.22
C ALA A 68 5.30 18.27 -1.52
N GLY A 69 4.58 18.64 -2.58
CA GLY A 69 4.23 20.02 -2.91
C GLY A 69 2.82 20.47 -2.53
N LEU A 70 1.95 19.58 -2.05
CA LEU A 70 0.60 19.95 -1.62
C LEU A 70 0.57 20.09 -0.10
N PRO A 71 0.45 21.31 0.46
CA PRO A 71 0.23 21.45 1.89
C PRO A 71 -1.02 20.63 2.22
N ALA A 72 -0.89 19.70 3.17
CA ALA A 72 -2.00 18.93 3.69
C ALA A 72 -3.09 19.92 4.10
N ILE A 73 -4.14 20.02 3.27
CA ILE A 73 -5.25 20.91 3.53
C ILE A 73 -5.93 20.34 4.77
N ALA A 74 -5.81 21.10 5.86
CA ALA A 74 -6.39 20.85 7.17
C ALA A 74 -7.93 20.82 7.12
#